data_AF-A0A3M1FN33-F1
#
_entry.id   AF-A0A3M1FN33-F1
#
_cell.length_a   1.000
_cell.length_b   1.000
_cell.length_c   1.000
_cell.angle_alpha   90.00
_cell.angle_beta   90.00
_cell.angle_gamma   90.00
#
_symmetry.space_group_name_H-M   'P 1'
#
loop_
_entity.id
_entity.type
_entity.pdbx_description
1 polymer ?
#
loop_
_entity_poly.entity_id
_entity_poly.type
_entity_poly.pdbx_seq_one_letter_code
_entity_poly.pdbx_strand_id
1 'polypeptide(L)'
;ALNSANLNNSGADSDSDGIPNGLDFDDDGDLNLDITDPQAENSSAQYSPFTTLFLTMPETLNVNLGNVTKTAIDSVIGGETFFNIVFYLSMPPELSITGAHIICNASNPYCKSSENGGGTAIYMGVNGSDPNLVGTKWSNYNADGSGYPNLEQLSGAQNAWVASVSPRVGTDQLRPGDTFIAEFMNGNRVVKTIVMSLPAYFITVPAVKSYNAGSGEQTVDYNDNSSAGMNQNNPIVISSEGQLTLNFWRPQRLAIQGAETGESYMDMGNLHYGLIVNTDSSEFGCDGHYSQLSSTLTEDTSPSKSSLWPLLDTSGDTAPDSANTLSFTVNLSDCISENSASSGVYAVSLTAAGVKFRGGANRAAQTIYVSIP
;
A
#
# COMPACT_ATOMS: atom_id res chain seq x y z
N ALA A 1 -27.55 -8.05 10.16
CA ALA A 1 -26.56 -8.58 11.11
C ALA A 1 -26.10 -9.93 10.58
N LEU A 2 -25.11 -9.90 9.69
CA LEU A 2 -24.47 -11.11 9.18
C LEU A 2 -23.66 -11.74 10.32
N ASN A 3 -23.66 -13.07 10.40
CA ASN A 3 -22.89 -13.80 11.41
C ASN A 3 -21.41 -13.70 11.04
N SER A 4 -20.59 -13.04 11.88
CA SER A 4 -19.14 -12.90 11.71
C SER A 4 -18.38 -14.22 11.53
N ALA A 5 -18.98 -15.34 11.90
CA ALA A 5 -18.44 -16.68 11.67
C ALA A 5 -18.38 -17.08 10.18
N ASN A 6 -19.22 -16.50 9.30
CA ASN A 6 -19.23 -16.83 7.88
C ASN A 6 -18.26 -15.97 7.05
N LEU A 7 -18.02 -14.71 7.45
CA LEU A 7 -17.09 -13.80 6.76
C LEU A 7 -15.66 -14.39 6.67
N ASN A 8 -15.19 -15.03 7.73
CA ASN A 8 -13.86 -15.66 7.78
C ASN A 8 -13.70 -16.93 6.93
N ASN A 9 -14.78 -17.46 6.35
CA ASN A 9 -14.72 -18.67 5.53
C ASN A 9 -14.56 -18.29 4.06
N SER A 10 -13.36 -18.45 3.50
CA SER A 10 -13.05 -18.08 2.12
C SER A 10 -13.89 -18.80 1.05
N GLY A 11 -14.58 -19.89 1.39
CA GLY A 11 -15.49 -20.61 0.51
C GLY A 11 -16.99 -20.34 0.76
N ALA A 12 -17.34 -19.48 1.73
CA ALA A 12 -18.70 -18.97 1.88
C ALA A 12 -18.98 -17.90 0.82
N ASP A 13 -20.24 -17.49 0.70
CA ASP A 13 -20.74 -16.39 -0.12
C ASP A 13 -21.70 -15.62 0.81
N SER A 14 -21.11 -14.73 1.62
CA SER A 14 -21.74 -14.16 2.81
C SER A 14 -22.82 -13.14 2.48
N ASP A 15 -22.66 -12.40 1.39
CA ASP A 15 -23.59 -11.37 0.92
C ASP A 15 -24.55 -11.90 -0.18
N SER A 16 -24.29 -13.12 -0.69
CA SER A 16 -25.11 -13.85 -1.67
C SER A 16 -25.09 -13.26 -3.08
N ASP A 17 -23.99 -12.65 -3.48
CA ASP A 17 -23.79 -12.13 -4.84
C ASP A 17 -23.31 -13.21 -5.84
N GLY A 18 -22.93 -14.39 -5.33
CA GLY A 18 -22.45 -15.54 -6.10
C GLY A 18 -20.92 -15.65 -6.20
N ILE A 19 -20.17 -14.77 -5.55
CA ILE A 19 -18.71 -14.77 -5.46
C ILE A 19 -18.31 -15.32 -4.08
N PRO A 20 -17.43 -16.34 -4.01
CA PRO A 20 -16.95 -16.80 -2.72
C PRO A 20 -16.13 -15.72 -2.01
N ASN A 21 -16.30 -15.53 -0.70
CA ASN A 21 -15.67 -14.45 0.08
C ASN A 21 -14.17 -14.28 -0.21
N GLY A 22 -13.41 -15.38 -0.34
CA GLY A 22 -11.97 -15.30 -0.61
C GLY A 22 -11.58 -14.75 -1.99
N LEU A 23 -12.56 -14.47 -2.84
CA LEU A 23 -12.46 -13.87 -4.17
C LEU A 23 -13.33 -12.63 -4.31
N ASP A 24 -14.12 -12.30 -3.29
CA ASP A 24 -15.02 -11.17 -3.24
C ASP A 24 -14.27 -9.95 -2.67
N PHE A 25 -14.54 -8.77 -3.21
CA PHE A 25 -13.93 -7.51 -2.77
C PHE A 25 -14.83 -6.70 -1.84
N ASP A 26 -16.04 -7.17 -1.59
CA ASP A 26 -17.05 -6.59 -0.71
C ASP A 26 -17.73 -7.75 0.03
N ASP A 27 -16.94 -8.57 0.76
CA ASP A 27 -17.39 -9.88 1.25
C ASP A 27 -18.49 -9.82 2.33
N ASP A 28 -18.91 -8.62 2.74
CA ASP A 28 -20.06 -8.36 3.59
C ASP A 28 -21.19 -7.53 2.94
N GLY A 29 -21.01 -7.10 1.69
CA GLY A 29 -22.01 -6.41 0.85
C GLY A 29 -22.35 -5.01 1.31
N ASP A 30 -21.43 -4.32 2.00
CA ASP A 30 -21.63 -2.98 2.53
C ASP A 30 -21.21 -1.86 1.54
N LEU A 31 -20.71 -2.26 0.36
CA LEU A 31 -20.24 -1.42 -0.75
C LEU A 31 -18.93 -0.67 -0.45
N ASN A 32 -18.24 -1.00 0.64
CA ASN A 32 -16.86 -0.61 0.86
C ASN A 32 -15.97 -1.75 0.37
N LEU A 33 -15.01 -1.42 -0.50
CA LEU A 33 -14.03 -2.41 -0.91
C LEU A 33 -13.18 -2.83 0.30
N ASP A 34 -12.76 -4.10 0.35
CA ASP A 34 -11.89 -4.66 1.41
C ASP A 34 -10.67 -3.79 1.75
N ILE A 35 -10.13 -3.08 0.74
CA ILE A 35 -9.00 -2.16 0.91
C ILE A 35 -9.32 -0.99 1.86
N THR A 36 -10.59 -0.65 2.03
CA THR A 36 -11.11 0.47 2.80
C THR A 36 -12.11 0.07 3.88
N ASP A 37 -12.53 -1.19 3.91
CA ASP A 37 -13.52 -1.70 4.87
C ASP A 37 -12.87 -2.04 6.23
N PRO A 38 -13.27 -1.38 7.34
CA PRO A 38 -12.78 -1.72 8.68
C PRO A 38 -13.07 -3.16 9.14
N GLN A 39 -14.00 -3.90 8.52
CA GLN A 39 -14.27 -5.30 8.85
C GLN A 39 -13.32 -6.30 8.17
N ALA A 40 -12.55 -5.89 7.16
CA ALA A 40 -11.70 -6.76 6.37
C ALA A 40 -10.63 -7.55 7.19
N GLU A 41 -10.15 -7.01 8.32
CA GLU A 41 -9.24 -7.76 9.22
C GLU A 41 -9.92 -8.98 9.87
N ASN A 42 -11.24 -8.98 9.97
CA ASN A 42 -12.07 -10.03 10.55
C ASN A 42 -12.83 -10.85 9.51
N SER A 43 -12.48 -10.70 8.22
CA SER A 43 -13.08 -11.43 7.10
C SER A 43 -12.04 -12.29 6.38
N SER A 44 -12.41 -12.87 5.24
CA SER A 44 -11.49 -13.66 4.44
C SER A 44 -10.38 -12.80 3.80
N ALA A 45 -10.63 -11.50 3.63
CA ALA A 45 -9.70 -10.50 3.10
C ALA A 45 -8.42 -10.33 3.94
N GLN A 46 -8.43 -10.75 5.21
CA GLN A 46 -7.25 -10.70 6.10
C GLN A 46 -6.02 -11.45 5.55
N TYR A 47 -6.23 -12.37 4.59
CA TYR A 47 -5.16 -13.14 3.95
C TYR A 47 -4.77 -12.61 2.56
N SER A 48 -5.51 -11.62 2.03
CA SER A 48 -5.19 -11.01 0.74
C SER A 48 -3.81 -10.34 0.79
N PRO A 49 -3.01 -10.45 -0.28
CA PRO A 49 -1.78 -9.69 -0.37
C PRO A 49 -2.10 -8.20 -0.39
N PHE A 50 -1.19 -7.39 0.15
CA PHE A 50 -1.30 -5.94 0.03
C PHE A 50 -0.25 -5.40 -0.94
N THR A 51 -0.49 -4.20 -1.45
CA THR A 51 0.39 -3.54 -2.41
C THR A 51 1.02 -2.29 -1.81
N THR A 52 2.22 -1.96 -2.28
CA THR A 52 2.88 -0.71 -1.90
C THR A 52 3.34 0.03 -3.14
N LEU A 53 3.03 1.33 -3.23
CA LEU A 53 3.47 2.21 -4.29
C LEU A 53 4.19 3.44 -3.70
N PHE A 54 5.48 3.61 -3.97
CA PHE A 54 6.24 4.77 -3.50
C PHE A 54 6.79 5.54 -4.69
N LEU A 55 6.50 6.84 -4.77
CA LEU A 55 7.03 7.71 -5.82
C LEU A 55 7.66 8.95 -5.20
N THR A 56 8.77 9.41 -5.77
CA THR A 56 9.29 10.74 -5.46
C THR A 56 8.48 11.82 -6.19
N MET A 57 8.63 13.09 -5.82
CA MET A 57 7.96 14.17 -6.55
C MET A 57 8.25 14.17 -8.06
N PRO A 58 9.50 14.01 -8.53
CA PRO A 58 9.80 13.95 -9.98
C PRO A 58 9.13 12.79 -10.73
N GLU A 59 8.79 11.71 -10.04
CA GLU A 59 8.19 10.49 -10.61
C GLU A 59 6.68 10.44 -10.38
N THR A 60 6.10 11.47 -9.77
CA THR A 60 4.71 11.47 -9.31
C THR A 60 3.74 11.29 -10.47
N LEU A 61 2.84 10.34 -10.27
CA LEU A 61 1.63 10.19 -11.06
C LEU A 61 0.44 10.50 -10.16
N ASN A 62 -0.47 11.34 -10.64
CA ASN A 62 -1.79 11.59 -10.06
C ASN A 62 -2.72 12.13 -11.16
N VAL A 63 -3.91 11.55 -11.30
CA VAL A 63 -4.84 11.91 -12.40
C VAL A 63 -5.24 13.38 -12.34
N ASN A 64 -5.38 13.92 -11.13
CA ASN A 64 -5.78 15.31 -10.87
C ASN A 64 -4.66 16.34 -11.17
N LEU A 65 -3.40 15.88 -11.31
CA LEU A 65 -2.28 16.70 -11.80
C LEU A 65 -2.35 16.91 -13.33
N GLY A 66 -3.04 16.01 -14.04
CA GLY A 66 -3.14 15.98 -15.49
C GLY A 66 -2.18 15.01 -16.17
N ASN A 67 -2.52 14.59 -17.40
CA ASN A 67 -1.70 13.75 -18.30
C ASN A 67 -1.16 12.42 -17.72
N VAL A 68 -1.93 11.72 -16.88
CA VAL A 68 -1.63 10.33 -16.57
C VAL A 68 -1.96 9.46 -17.78
N THR A 69 -0.97 8.72 -18.27
CA THR A 69 -1.16 7.76 -19.38
C THR A 69 -1.03 6.34 -18.86
N LYS A 70 -1.67 5.39 -19.55
CA LYS A 70 -1.50 3.97 -19.26
C LYS A 70 -0.02 3.55 -19.28
N THR A 71 0.76 4.06 -20.24
CA THR A 71 2.20 3.76 -20.34
C THR A 71 2.98 4.24 -19.12
N ALA A 72 2.65 5.41 -18.57
CA ALA A 72 3.27 5.91 -17.35
C ALA A 72 2.91 5.03 -16.14
N ILE A 73 1.61 4.68 -15.99
CA ILE A 73 1.15 3.76 -14.96
C ILE A 73 1.88 2.41 -15.07
N ASP A 74 1.92 1.81 -16.26
CA ASP A 74 2.57 0.52 -16.49
C ASP A 74 4.07 0.57 -16.22
N SER A 75 4.72 1.71 -16.48
CA SER A 75 6.14 1.91 -16.17
C SER A 75 6.40 1.96 -14.66
N VAL A 76 5.47 2.51 -13.88
CA VAL A 76 5.56 2.53 -12.41
C VAL A 76 5.22 1.16 -11.81
N ILE A 77 4.13 0.54 -12.25
CA ILE A 77 3.65 -0.76 -11.74
C ILE A 77 4.59 -1.91 -12.13
N GLY A 78 5.09 -1.92 -13.36
CA GLY A 78 6.03 -2.92 -13.86
C GLY A 78 7.51 -2.55 -13.63
N GLY A 79 7.79 -1.33 -13.19
CA GLY A 79 9.13 -0.78 -13.04
C GLY A 79 9.89 -1.31 -11.83
N GLU A 80 11.17 -0.99 -11.75
CA GLU A 80 12.10 -1.70 -10.86
C GLU A 80 11.85 -1.55 -9.37
N THR A 81 11.35 -0.39 -8.95
CA THR A 81 11.55 0.11 -7.58
C THR A 81 10.30 0.60 -6.87
N PHE A 82 9.21 0.87 -7.59
CA PHE A 82 8.11 1.67 -7.04
C PHE A 82 6.96 0.82 -6.49
N PHE A 83 6.66 -0.31 -7.14
CA PHE A 83 5.48 -1.11 -6.85
C PHE A 83 5.83 -2.54 -6.43
N ASN A 84 5.26 -2.97 -5.31
CA ASN A 84 5.38 -4.33 -4.78
C ASN A 84 4.02 -4.92 -4.43
N ILE A 85 3.91 -6.24 -4.59
CA ILE A 85 2.87 -7.08 -4.00
C ILE A 85 3.53 -7.78 -2.81
N VAL A 86 2.89 -7.71 -1.64
CA VAL A 86 3.40 -8.29 -0.41
C VAL A 86 2.42 -9.34 0.09
N PHE A 87 2.87 -10.59 0.07
CA PHE A 87 2.24 -11.70 0.75
C PHE A 87 2.77 -11.74 2.17
N TYR A 88 1.91 -11.59 3.17
CA TYR A 88 2.29 -11.75 4.58
C TYR A 88 1.26 -12.64 5.27
N LEU A 89 1.63 -13.88 5.55
CA LEU A 89 0.70 -14.88 6.06
C LEU A 89 1.21 -15.43 7.40
N SER A 90 0.58 -15.01 8.49
CA SER A 90 0.87 -15.59 9.82
C SER A 90 -0.07 -16.72 10.14
N MET A 91 0.50 -17.89 10.42
CA MET A 91 -0.23 -19.12 10.67
C MET A 91 -0.19 -19.51 12.15
N PRO A 92 -1.21 -20.20 12.67
CA PRO A 92 -1.19 -20.74 14.03
C PRO A 92 0.02 -21.66 14.25
N PRO A 93 0.72 -21.56 15.40
CA PRO A 93 1.96 -22.29 15.63
C PRO A 93 1.76 -23.82 15.69
N GLU A 94 0.53 -24.31 15.91
CA GLU A 94 0.26 -25.75 16.04
C GLU A 94 0.41 -26.51 14.71
N LEU A 95 0.37 -25.82 13.57
CA LEU A 95 0.42 -26.44 12.24
C LEU A 95 1.80 -27.03 11.87
N SER A 96 2.85 -26.75 12.66
CA SER A 96 4.22 -27.27 12.45
C SER A 96 4.69 -27.12 11.00
N ILE A 97 4.61 -25.89 10.48
CA ILE A 97 4.88 -25.58 9.08
C ILE A 97 6.39 -25.53 8.84
N THR A 98 6.83 -26.15 7.75
CA THR A 98 8.23 -26.23 7.31
C THR A 98 8.48 -25.57 5.95
N GLY A 99 7.42 -25.17 5.24
CA GLY A 99 7.50 -24.49 3.94
C GLY A 99 6.16 -23.87 3.57
N ALA A 100 6.16 -22.91 2.67
CA ALA A 100 4.95 -22.36 2.08
C ALA A 100 5.23 -21.86 0.67
N HIS A 101 4.28 -22.02 -0.26
CA HIS A 101 4.42 -21.54 -1.63
C HIS A 101 3.10 -21.02 -2.18
N ILE A 102 3.20 -20.24 -3.27
CA ILE A 102 2.07 -19.62 -3.96
C ILE A 102 1.86 -20.28 -5.31
N ILE A 103 0.68 -20.85 -5.51
CA ILE A 103 0.20 -21.34 -6.80
C ILE A 103 -0.63 -20.22 -7.42
N CYS A 104 -0.21 -19.77 -8.59
CA CYS A 104 -0.91 -18.76 -9.37
C CYS A 104 -1.66 -19.37 -10.54
N ASN A 105 -2.71 -18.68 -10.98
CA ASN A 105 -3.34 -18.99 -12.27
C ASN A 105 -2.28 -18.93 -13.38
N ALA A 106 -2.30 -19.89 -14.30
CA ALA A 106 -1.35 -19.96 -15.41
C ALA A 106 -1.36 -18.70 -16.30
N SER A 107 -2.45 -17.94 -16.25
CA SER A 107 -2.62 -16.66 -16.95
C SER A 107 -1.86 -15.50 -16.29
N ASN A 108 -1.40 -15.63 -15.05
CA ASN A 108 -0.71 -14.58 -14.29
C ASN A 108 0.80 -14.68 -14.57
N PRO A 109 1.37 -13.87 -15.49
CA PRO A 109 2.73 -14.04 -15.98
C PRO A 109 3.81 -13.77 -14.93
N TYR A 110 3.48 -13.02 -13.88
CA TYR A 110 4.43 -12.61 -12.86
C TYR A 110 4.70 -13.68 -11.79
N CYS A 111 3.81 -14.67 -11.66
CA CYS A 111 3.86 -15.66 -10.59
C CYS A 111 3.89 -17.12 -11.11
N LYS A 112 4.34 -17.32 -12.34
CA LYS A 112 4.44 -18.67 -12.92
C LYS A 112 5.46 -19.53 -12.15
N SER A 113 5.14 -20.83 -12.05
CA SER A 113 6.09 -21.84 -11.57
C SER A 113 7.34 -21.89 -12.46
N SER A 114 8.45 -22.36 -11.89
CA SER A 114 9.71 -22.53 -12.62
C SER A 114 9.56 -23.48 -13.82
N GLU A 115 8.78 -24.54 -13.68
CA GLU A 115 8.47 -25.50 -14.75
C GLU A 115 7.68 -24.89 -15.92
N ASN A 116 6.86 -23.87 -15.64
CA ASN A 116 6.08 -23.14 -16.64
C ASN A 116 6.82 -21.91 -17.21
N GLY A 117 8.15 -21.95 -17.22
CA GLY A 117 9.02 -20.89 -17.75
C GLY A 117 9.39 -19.79 -16.74
N GLY A 118 8.91 -19.90 -15.50
CA GLY A 118 9.16 -18.94 -14.43
C GLY A 118 8.38 -17.63 -14.57
N GLY A 119 8.04 -17.04 -13.43
CA GLY A 119 7.40 -15.74 -13.36
C GLY A 119 8.35 -14.59 -13.71
N THR A 120 7.78 -13.44 -14.06
CA THR A 120 8.54 -12.19 -14.21
C THR A 120 8.84 -11.51 -12.87
N ALA A 121 8.14 -11.87 -11.79
CA ALA A 121 8.29 -11.16 -10.53
C ALA A 121 9.70 -11.31 -9.93
N ILE A 122 10.21 -10.20 -9.39
CA ILE A 122 11.49 -10.12 -8.69
C ILE A 122 11.24 -10.03 -7.20
N TYR A 123 11.97 -10.82 -6.42
CA TYR A 123 11.90 -10.78 -4.98
C TYR A 123 12.57 -9.50 -4.45
N MET A 124 11.82 -8.71 -3.70
CA MET A 124 12.28 -7.45 -3.12
C MET A 124 12.58 -7.58 -1.62
N GLY A 125 11.98 -8.59 -0.97
CA GLY A 125 12.14 -8.85 0.46
C GLY A 125 11.43 -7.81 1.33
N VAL A 126 11.38 -8.12 2.62
CA VAL A 126 10.96 -7.19 3.68
C VAL A 126 12.08 -7.09 4.72
N ASN A 127 11.89 -6.28 5.76
CA ASN A 127 12.83 -6.27 6.87
C ASN A 127 12.92 -7.68 7.49
N GLY A 128 14.14 -8.20 7.62
CA GLY A 128 14.42 -9.55 8.10
C GLY A 128 14.43 -10.64 7.03
N SER A 129 14.22 -10.29 5.75
CA SER A 129 14.40 -11.23 4.63
C SER A 129 15.86 -11.57 4.35
N ASP A 130 16.10 -12.77 3.82
CA ASP A 130 17.39 -13.22 3.33
C ASP A 130 17.88 -12.31 2.18
N PRO A 131 19.00 -11.59 2.38
CA PRO A 131 19.52 -10.68 1.36
C PRO A 131 19.93 -11.39 0.06
N ASN A 132 20.15 -12.71 0.07
CA ASN A 132 20.48 -13.47 -1.14
C ASN A 132 19.29 -13.67 -2.07
N LEU A 133 18.06 -13.51 -1.58
CA LEU A 133 16.85 -13.61 -2.40
C LEU A 133 16.56 -12.31 -3.15
N VAL A 134 16.93 -11.16 -2.57
CA VAL A 134 16.62 -9.83 -3.10
C VAL A 134 17.24 -9.64 -4.49
N GLY A 135 16.43 -9.16 -5.44
CA GLY A 135 16.82 -8.93 -6.83
C GLY A 135 16.77 -10.19 -7.71
N THR A 136 16.47 -11.37 -7.15
CA THR A 136 16.33 -12.61 -7.93
C THR A 136 14.89 -12.82 -8.39
N LYS A 137 14.69 -13.62 -9.45
CA LYS A 137 13.33 -14.04 -9.84
C LYS A 137 12.69 -14.83 -8.71
N TRP A 138 11.48 -14.46 -8.32
CA TRP A 138 10.75 -15.13 -7.24
C TRP A 138 10.52 -16.61 -7.54
N SER A 139 10.27 -16.98 -8.79
CA SER A 139 10.12 -18.38 -9.21
C SER A 139 11.38 -19.24 -9.04
N ASN A 140 12.56 -18.62 -8.82
CA ASN A 140 13.79 -19.35 -8.52
C ASN A 140 13.88 -19.73 -7.03
N TYR A 141 13.14 -19.04 -6.18
CA TYR A 141 13.04 -19.39 -4.77
C TYR A 141 12.04 -20.54 -4.61
N ASN A 142 12.58 -21.76 -4.60
CA ASN A 142 11.83 -23.03 -4.53
C ASN A 142 12.36 -23.91 -3.38
N ALA A 143 12.35 -23.39 -2.15
CA ALA A 143 12.97 -24.01 -0.99
C ALA A 143 12.34 -25.35 -0.59
N ASP A 144 11.04 -25.55 -0.86
CA ASP A 144 10.34 -26.81 -0.56
C ASP A 144 10.32 -27.80 -1.74
N GLY A 145 10.87 -27.43 -2.89
CA GLY A 145 10.91 -28.28 -4.08
C GLY A 145 9.55 -28.45 -4.78
N SER A 146 8.53 -27.66 -4.44
CA SER A 146 7.19 -27.70 -5.05
C SER A 146 7.17 -27.29 -6.53
N GLY A 147 8.17 -26.54 -6.98
CA GLY A 147 8.24 -25.95 -8.32
C GLY A 147 7.58 -24.58 -8.42
N TYR A 148 6.83 -24.18 -7.39
CA TYR A 148 6.14 -22.89 -7.28
C TYR A 148 6.99 -21.86 -6.50
N PRO A 149 6.73 -20.56 -6.68
CA PRO A 149 7.39 -19.52 -5.89
C PRO A 149 7.11 -19.68 -4.38
N ASN A 150 8.15 -19.81 -3.57
CA ASN A 150 8.04 -19.98 -2.11
C ASN A 150 7.85 -18.65 -1.36
N LEU A 151 7.28 -18.74 -0.16
CA LEU A 151 7.33 -17.71 0.87
C LEU A 151 8.46 -18.01 1.84
N GLU A 152 9.16 -16.99 2.27
CA GLU A 152 10.22 -17.06 3.27
C GLU A 152 9.61 -17.03 4.67
N GLN A 153 10.13 -17.83 5.60
CA GLN A 153 9.77 -17.71 7.01
C GLN A 153 10.54 -16.56 7.66
N LEU A 154 9.83 -15.56 8.19
CA LEU A 154 10.48 -14.44 8.86
C LEU A 154 11.09 -14.84 10.19
N SER A 155 12.39 -14.57 10.33
CA SER A 155 13.11 -14.76 11.58
C SER A 155 12.60 -13.77 12.64
N GLY A 156 12.16 -14.28 13.79
CA GLY A 156 11.66 -13.45 14.91
C GLY A 156 10.17 -13.11 14.89
N ALA A 157 9.45 -13.39 13.80
CA ALA A 157 7.98 -13.34 13.77
C ALA A 157 7.40 -14.73 14.07
N GLN A 158 6.35 -14.82 14.90
CA GLN A 158 5.71 -16.11 15.18
C GLN A 158 5.02 -16.64 13.91
N ASN A 159 5.67 -17.62 13.26
CA ASN A 159 5.13 -18.40 12.14
C ASN A 159 4.55 -17.54 11.00
N ALA A 160 5.27 -16.48 10.64
CA ALA A 160 4.94 -15.61 9.52
C ALA A 160 5.75 -16.01 8.27
N TRP A 161 5.03 -16.12 7.15
CA TRP A 161 5.55 -16.49 5.85
C TRP A 161 5.34 -15.32 4.88
N VAL A 162 6.41 -14.86 4.23
CA VAL A 162 6.41 -13.61 3.49
C VAL A 162 7.00 -13.75 2.09
N ALA A 163 6.50 -12.95 1.16
CA ALA A 163 7.22 -12.56 -0.03
C ALA A 163 6.79 -11.15 -0.40
N SER A 164 7.75 -10.24 -0.56
CA SER A 164 7.53 -8.95 -1.21
C SER A 164 8.13 -9.04 -2.60
N VAL A 165 7.33 -8.81 -3.63
CA VAL A 165 7.72 -9.02 -5.01
C VAL A 165 7.29 -7.86 -5.90
N SER A 166 8.17 -7.46 -6.82
CA SER A 166 7.82 -6.52 -7.87
C SER A 166 7.41 -7.30 -9.12
N PRO A 167 6.20 -7.12 -9.66
CA PRO A 167 5.61 -8.05 -10.64
C PRO A 167 6.26 -8.00 -12.02
N ARG A 168 6.93 -6.89 -12.37
CA ARG A 168 7.58 -6.68 -13.68
C ARG A 168 6.65 -6.84 -14.89
N VAL A 169 5.37 -6.49 -14.71
CA VAL A 169 4.37 -6.44 -15.78
C VAL A 169 3.47 -5.22 -15.61
N GLY A 170 2.85 -4.79 -16.70
CA GLY A 170 1.87 -3.69 -16.69
C GLY A 170 0.48 -4.15 -16.23
N THR A 171 -0.41 -3.16 -16.08
CA THR A 171 -1.81 -3.30 -15.63
C THR A 171 -2.70 -4.15 -16.55
N ASP A 172 -2.27 -4.47 -17.78
CA ASP A 172 -3.01 -5.43 -18.62
C ASP A 172 -2.84 -6.88 -18.14
N GLN A 173 -1.78 -7.15 -17.37
CA GLN A 173 -1.34 -8.48 -16.94
C GLN A 173 -1.33 -8.65 -15.42
N LEU A 174 -1.35 -7.55 -14.66
CA LEU A 174 -1.61 -7.50 -13.24
C LEU A 174 -2.97 -6.84 -13.06
N ARG A 175 -3.94 -7.57 -12.53
CA ARG A 175 -5.32 -7.08 -12.39
C ARG A 175 -5.85 -7.33 -10.98
N PRO A 176 -6.63 -6.41 -10.42
CA PRO A 176 -7.50 -6.75 -9.30
C PRO A 176 -8.30 -8.01 -9.67
N GLY A 177 -8.32 -8.99 -8.77
CA GLY A 177 -8.99 -10.28 -8.99
C GLY A 177 -8.03 -11.40 -9.40
N ASP A 178 -6.77 -11.10 -9.68
CA ASP A 178 -5.75 -12.13 -9.93
C ASP A 178 -5.69 -13.08 -8.72
N THR A 179 -5.95 -14.37 -8.96
CA THR A 179 -6.14 -15.37 -7.89
C THR A 179 -4.86 -16.09 -7.50
N PHE A 180 -4.73 -16.37 -6.21
CA PHE A 180 -3.61 -17.10 -5.63
C PHE A 180 -4.12 -18.21 -4.70
N ILE A 181 -3.35 -19.30 -4.64
CA ILE A 181 -3.51 -20.34 -3.63
C ILE A 181 -2.20 -20.42 -2.86
N ALA A 182 -2.25 -20.17 -1.55
CA ALA A 182 -1.13 -20.43 -0.66
C ALA A 182 -1.26 -21.83 -0.07
N GLU A 183 -0.27 -22.68 -0.29
CA GLU A 183 -0.15 -23.98 0.37
C GLU A 183 0.95 -23.95 1.41
N PHE A 184 0.62 -24.38 2.63
CA PHE A 184 1.56 -24.53 3.73
C PHE A 184 1.91 -25.99 3.93
N MET A 185 3.19 -26.27 4.04
CA MET A 185 3.78 -27.60 4.03
C MET A 185 4.26 -28.00 5.41
N ASN A 186 4.12 -29.29 5.75
CA ASN A 186 4.86 -29.95 6.82
C ASN A 186 5.56 -31.18 6.22
N GLY A 187 6.86 -31.06 6.01
CA GLY A 187 7.59 -31.93 5.07
C GLY A 187 6.95 -31.84 3.68
N ASN A 188 6.55 -32.99 3.13
CA ASN A 188 5.96 -33.08 1.79
C ASN A 188 4.42 -33.06 1.79
N ARG A 189 3.78 -32.72 2.92
CA ARG A 189 2.32 -32.73 3.06
C ARG A 189 1.79 -31.31 3.20
N VAL A 190 0.79 -30.97 2.38
CA VAL A 190 -0.02 -29.75 2.57
C VAL A 190 -0.83 -29.88 3.85
N VAL A 191 -0.64 -28.96 4.80
CA VAL A 191 -1.36 -28.91 6.09
C VAL A 191 -2.39 -27.78 6.16
N LYS A 192 -2.27 -26.78 5.29
CA LYS A 192 -3.24 -25.69 5.17
C LYS A 192 -3.20 -25.14 3.74
N THR A 193 -4.37 -24.78 3.24
CA THR A 193 -4.57 -24.09 1.97
C THR A 193 -5.36 -22.81 2.23
N ILE A 194 -4.96 -21.73 1.57
CA ILE A 194 -5.68 -20.45 1.57
C ILE A 194 -5.86 -20.02 0.12
N VAL A 195 -7.08 -19.63 -0.23
CA VAL A 195 -7.39 -19.00 -1.52
C VAL A 195 -7.55 -17.51 -1.26
N MET A 196 -6.97 -16.69 -2.12
CA MET A 196 -7.00 -15.23 -2.02
C MET A 196 -6.97 -14.62 -3.44
N SER A 197 -7.35 -13.35 -3.55
CA SER A 197 -7.27 -12.56 -4.78
C SER A 197 -6.43 -11.30 -4.55
N LEU A 198 -5.88 -10.72 -5.62
CA LEU A 198 -5.24 -9.42 -5.54
C LEU A 198 -6.33 -8.36 -5.34
N PRO A 199 -6.32 -7.57 -4.26
CA PRO A 199 -7.30 -6.51 -4.06
C PRO A 199 -7.15 -5.41 -5.13
N ALA A 200 -8.13 -4.51 -5.19
CA ALA A 200 -7.90 -3.22 -5.82
C ALA A 200 -6.64 -2.56 -5.23
N TYR A 201 -5.87 -1.86 -6.08
CA TYR A 201 -4.61 -1.25 -5.68
C TYR A 201 -4.44 0.13 -6.30
N PHE A 202 -3.57 0.93 -5.67
CA PHE A 202 -3.23 2.26 -6.13
C PHE A 202 -2.42 2.21 -7.44
N ILE A 203 -2.81 3.02 -8.42
CA ILE A 203 -2.05 3.24 -9.66
C ILE A 203 -1.33 4.60 -9.68
N THR A 204 -1.61 5.43 -8.69
CA THR A 204 -1.03 6.76 -8.47
C THR A 204 -0.80 6.96 -6.97
N VAL A 205 -0.07 8.03 -6.61
CA VAL A 205 0.20 8.39 -5.20
C VAL A 205 -0.62 9.63 -4.82
N PRO A 206 -0.87 9.88 -3.52
CA PRO A 206 -1.30 11.21 -3.10
C PRO A 206 -0.29 12.24 -3.60
N ALA A 207 -0.75 13.37 -4.14
CA ALA A 207 0.14 14.37 -4.75
C ALA A 207 -0.08 15.74 -4.14
N VAL A 208 0.99 16.34 -3.62
CA VAL A 208 0.96 17.71 -3.09
C VAL A 208 0.66 18.69 -4.23
N LYS A 209 -0.43 19.43 -4.10
CA LYS A 209 -0.84 20.52 -5.00
C LYS A 209 -0.17 21.83 -4.61
N SER A 210 -0.23 22.14 -3.31
CA SER A 210 0.39 23.32 -2.72
C SER A 210 0.81 23.06 -1.29
N TYR A 211 1.73 23.89 -0.79
CA TYR A 211 2.19 23.84 0.59
C TYR A 211 2.38 25.25 1.16
N ASN A 212 2.35 25.39 2.48
CA ASN A 212 2.76 26.59 3.19
C ASN A 212 3.70 26.20 4.34
N ALA A 213 4.92 26.74 4.29
CA ALA A 213 5.98 26.48 5.26
C ALA A 213 6.32 27.72 6.10
N GLY A 214 5.38 28.67 6.21
CA GLY A 214 5.50 29.93 6.96
C GLY A 214 5.72 31.18 6.10
N SER A 215 5.87 31.05 4.78
CA SER A 215 6.04 32.16 3.83
C SER A 215 4.81 32.45 2.96
N GLY A 216 3.69 31.76 3.21
CA GLY A 216 2.49 31.78 2.38
C GLY A 216 2.41 30.58 1.44
N GLU A 217 1.23 30.36 0.85
CA GLU A 217 0.97 29.22 -0.02
C GLU A 217 1.84 29.26 -1.30
N GLN A 218 2.48 28.14 -1.61
CA GLN A 218 3.26 27.89 -2.82
C GLN A 218 2.66 26.71 -3.58
N THR A 219 2.43 26.87 -4.88
CA THR A 219 2.02 25.77 -5.76
C THR A 219 3.25 24.96 -6.17
N VAL A 220 3.10 23.63 -6.24
CA VAL A 220 4.16 22.75 -6.72
C VAL A 220 4.19 22.75 -8.25
N ASP A 221 5.36 22.95 -8.85
CA ASP A 221 5.59 22.70 -10.28
C ASP A 221 6.32 21.37 -10.49
N TYR A 222 5.58 20.34 -10.90
CA TYR A 222 6.13 19.01 -11.17
C TYR A 222 6.98 18.93 -12.46
N ASN A 223 7.04 20.00 -13.27
CA ASN A 223 7.91 20.04 -14.44
C ASN A 223 9.31 20.59 -14.11
N ASP A 224 9.52 21.09 -12.89
CA ASP A 224 10.77 21.66 -12.44
C ASP A 224 11.40 20.84 -11.30
N ASN A 225 12.38 20.00 -11.65
CA ASN A 225 13.14 19.20 -10.69
C ASN A 225 13.99 20.04 -9.71
N SER A 226 14.09 21.36 -9.91
CA SER A 226 14.75 22.27 -8.99
C SER A 226 13.80 22.90 -7.96
N SER A 227 12.49 22.69 -8.09
CA SER A 227 11.49 23.17 -7.14
C SER A 227 11.65 22.55 -5.75
N ALA A 228 11.15 23.26 -4.74
CA ALA A 228 11.25 22.83 -3.36
C ALA A 228 10.45 21.53 -3.12
N GLY A 229 11.00 20.63 -2.32
CA GLY A 229 10.45 19.30 -2.03
C GLY A 229 10.96 18.19 -2.96
N MET A 230 11.52 18.53 -4.13
CA MET A 230 11.85 17.57 -5.17
C MET A 230 12.98 16.61 -4.79
N ASN A 231 13.97 17.09 -4.02
CA ASN A 231 15.14 16.31 -3.63
C ASN A 231 15.81 16.93 -2.39
N GLN A 232 16.78 16.22 -1.80
CA GLN A 232 17.47 16.66 -0.59
C GLN A 232 18.22 18.00 -0.72
N ASN A 233 18.62 18.40 -1.93
CA ASN A 233 19.30 19.68 -2.17
C ASN A 233 18.31 20.86 -2.34
N ASN A 234 17.05 20.55 -2.67
CA ASN A 234 15.97 21.53 -2.80
C ASN A 234 14.82 21.17 -1.85
N PRO A 235 15.02 21.15 -0.51
CA PRO A 235 13.95 20.81 0.40
C PRO A 235 12.95 21.96 0.57
N ILE A 236 11.72 21.63 0.97
CA ILE A 236 10.80 22.62 1.55
C ILE A 236 11.39 23.08 2.88
N VAL A 237 11.70 24.37 3.02
CA VAL A 237 12.28 24.92 4.25
C VAL A 237 11.18 25.42 5.18
N ILE A 238 11.02 24.76 6.32
CA ILE A 238 10.04 25.13 7.35
C ILE A 238 10.56 26.33 8.15
N SER A 239 9.68 27.32 8.40
CA SER A 239 9.98 28.48 9.24
C SER A 239 10.24 28.07 10.69
N SER A 240 10.72 29.00 11.53
CA SER A 240 10.93 28.75 12.96
C SER A 240 9.67 28.37 13.75
N GLU A 241 8.48 28.47 13.14
CA GLU A 241 7.22 28.02 13.76
C GLU A 241 7.05 26.50 13.69
N GLY A 242 7.85 25.79 12.87
CA GLY A 242 7.85 24.33 12.80
C GLY A 242 6.69 23.70 12.03
N GLN A 243 5.80 24.52 11.44
CA GLN A 243 4.57 24.05 10.80
C GLN A 243 4.69 23.92 9.28
N LEU A 244 4.05 22.87 8.75
CA LEU A 244 3.86 22.64 7.33
C LEU A 244 2.38 22.39 7.05
N THR A 245 1.76 23.26 6.25
CA THR A 245 0.43 23.00 5.66
C THR A 245 0.62 22.35 4.31
N LEU A 246 -0.10 21.25 4.07
CA LEU A 246 -0.15 20.57 2.77
C LEU A 246 -1.59 20.58 2.26
N ASN A 247 -1.74 20.88 0.98
CA ASN A 247 -2.96 20.69 0.21
C ASN A 247 -2.65 19.72 -0.93
N PHE A 248 -3.40 18.64 -1.05
CA PHE A 248 -3.04 17.50 -1.89
C PHE A 248 -4.27 16.81 -2.48
N TRP A 249 -4.04 16.07 -3.57
CA TRP A 249 -5.05 15.21 -4.18
C TRP A 249 -4.95 13.78 -3.63
N ARG A 250 -6.09 13.10 -3.59
CA ARG A 250 -6.17 11.65 -3.31
C ARG A 250 -5.40 10.86 -4.38
N PRO A 251 -4.89 9.66 -4.06
CA PRO A 251 -4.48 8.71 -5.09
C PRO A 251 -5.70 8.14 -5.83
N GLN A 252 -5.45 7.43 -6.92
CA GLN A 252 -6.44 6.80 -7.76
C GLN A 252 -6.22 5.29 -7.89
N ARG A 253 -7.31 4.57 -8.13
CA ARG A 253 -7.33 3.20 -8.67
C ARG A 253 -7.92 3.20 -10.08
N LEU A 254 -7.78 2.08 -10.78
CA LEU A 254 -8.57 1.81 -11.98
C LEU A 254 -10.06 1.74 -11.63
N ALA A 255 -10.90 2.23 -12.53
CA ALA A 255 -12.34 2.03 -12.43
C ALA A 255 -12.70 0.55 -12.57
N ILE A 256 -13.67 0.08 -11.79
CA ILE A 256 -14.21 -1.27 -11.82
C ILE A 256 -15.10 -1.39 -13.06
N GLN A 257 -14.64 -2.20 -14.01
CA GLN A 257 -15.33 -2.39 -15.27
C GLN A 257 -16.75 -2.94 -15.05
N GLY A 258 -17.75 -2.23 -15.57
CA GLY A 258 -19.16 -2.61 -15.48
C GLY A 258 -19.91 -1.98 -14.29
N ALA A 259 -19.22 -1.63 -13.21
CA ALA A 259 -19.81 -0.90 -12.08
C ALA A 259 -19.67 0.62 -12.24
N GLU A 260 -18.49 1.09 -12.69
CA GLU A 260 -18.12 2.51 -12.74
C GLU A 260 -18.11 3.00 -14.19
N THR A 261 -19.30 3.11 -14.78
CA THR A 261 -19.45 3.39 -16.22
C THR A 261 -19.04 4.82 -16.57
N GLY A 262 -18.15 4.97 -17.54
CA GLY A 262 -17.72 6.28 -18.08
C GLY A 262 -16.43 6.79 -17.47
N GLU A 263 -15.97 6.18 -16.37
CA GLU A 263 -14.72 6.52 -15.70
C GLU A 263 -13.61 5.53 -16.07
N SER A 264 -12.38 6.03 -16.19
CA SER A 264 -11.18 5.18 -16.32
C SER A 264 -10.46 5.00 -14.98
N TYR A 265 -10.66 5.95 -14.06
CA TYR A 265 -9.98 6.06 -12.78
C TYR A 265 -10.96 6.57 -11.74
N MET A 266 -10.72 6.24 -10.48
CA MET A 266 -11.50 6.74 -9.35
C MET A 266 -10.56 7.33 -8.30
N ASP A 267 -10.90 8.51 -7.79
CA ASP A 267 -10.26 9.06 -6.59
C ASP A 267 -10.65 8.17 -5.40
N MET A 268 -9.65 7.63 -4.72
CA MET A 268 -9.86 6.68 -3.62
C MET A 268 -10.13 7.40 -2.31
N GLY A 269 -11.33 7.20 -1.79
CA GLY A 269 -11.79 7.66 -0.49
C GLY A 269 -11.58 6.61 0.62
N ASN A 270 -12.07 6.89 1.83
CA ASN A 270 -11.99 6.00 2.99
C ASN A 270 -10.56 5.58 3.35
N LEU A 271 -9.57 6.39 2.97
CA LEU A 271 -8.16 6.14 3.22
C LEU A 271 -7.71 6.80 4.51
N HIS A 272 -6.68 6.19 5.10
CA HIS A 272 -5.91 6.81 6.15
C HIS A 272 -4.72 7.57 5.58
N TYR A 273 -4.41 8.72 6.16
CA TYR A 273 -3.33 9.61 5.75
C TYR A 273 -2.39 9.93 6.90
N GLY A 274 -1.13 10.19 6.55
CA GLY A 274 -0.15 10.75 7.46
C GLY A 274 1.16 11.10 6.77
N LEU A 275 1.98 11.88 7.48
CA LEU A 275 3.37 12.10 7.15
C LEU A 275 4.25 11.15 7.96
N ILE A 276 5.02 10.35 7.23
CA ILE A 276 6.04 9.46 7.79
C ILE A 276 7.39 10.13 7.62
N VAL A 277 8.06 10.44 8.72
CA VAL A 277 9.42 10.98 8.70
C VAL A 277 10.40 9.81 8.69
N ASN A 278 11.25 9.75 7.66
CA ASN A 278 12.27 8.72 7.52
C ASN A 278 13.61 9.27 8.01
N THR A 279 14.22 8.57 8.95
CA THR A 279 15.59 8.78 9.40
C THR A 279 16.49 7.65 8.88
N ASP A 280 17.80 7.79 9.00
CA ASP A 280 18.76 6.74 8.62
C ASP A 280 18.56 5.42 9.39
N SER A 281 17.85 5.45 10.54
CA SER A 281 17.71 4.30 11.44
C SER A 281 16.27 3.89 11.78
N SER A 282 15.28 4.71 11.44
CA SER A 282 13.88 4.49 11.84
C SER A 282 12.91 5.36 11.05
N GLU A 283 11.64 4.98 11.08
CA GLU A 283 10.51 5.75 10.55
C GLU A 283 9.52 6.02 11.68
N PHE A 284 8.87 7.19 11.67
CA PHE A 284 7.82 7.52 12.63
C PHE A 284 6.74 8.44 12.03
N GLY A 285 5.54 8.37 12.60
CA GLY A 285 4.42 9.24 12.26
C GLY A 285 4.35 10.46 13.17
N CYS A 286 3.49 11.41 12.81
CA CYS A 286 3.26 12.64 13.56
C CYS A 286 1.88 12.70 14.23
N ASP A 287 1.41 11.58 14.79
CA ASP A 287 0.14 11.55 15.53
C ASP A 287 0.10 12.57 16.67
N GLY A 288 -1.05 13.22 16.86
CA GLY A 288 -1.28 14.29 17.82
C GLY A 288 -0.77 15.67 17.39
N HIS A 289 -0.11 15.79 16.23
CA HIS A 289 0.48 17.05 15.74
C HIS A 289 -0.25 17.67 14.55
N TYR A 290 -1.41 17.12 14.17
CA TYR A 290 -2.20 17.63 13.05
C TYR A 290 -3.25 18.67 13.48
N SER A 291 -3.55 19.60 12.59
CA SER A 291 -4.53 20.67 12.77
C SER A 291 -5.06 21.15 11.42
N GLN A 292 -6.07 22.04 11.43
CA GLN A 292 -6.65 22.64 10.22
C GLN A 292 -7.03 21.60 9.15
N LEU A 293 -7.60 20.48 9.60
CA LEU A 293 -8.00 19.37 8.75
C LEU A 293 -9.13 19.79 7.80
N SER A 294 -9.08 19.31 6.55
CA SER A 294 -10.25 19.30 5.67
C SER A 294 -11.45 18.67 6.38
N SER A 295 -12.66 19.08 6.01
CA SER A 295 -13.89 18.68 6.71
C SER A 295 -14.17 17.19 6.75
N THR A 296 -13.55 16.41 5.85
CA THR A 296 -13.71 14.95 5.79
C THR A 296 -12.58 14.20 6.48
N LEU A 297 -11.52 14.89 6.91
CA LEU A 297 -10.41 14.32 7.65
C LEU A 297 -10.66 14.37 9.15
N THR A 298 -10.48 13.23 9.81
CA THR A 298 -10.52 13.10 11.26
C THR A 298 -9.27 12.40 11.75
N GLU A 299 -8.64 12.92 12.79
CA GLU A 299 -7.51 12.26 13.42
C GLU A 299 -7.98 11.20 14.43
N ASP A 300 -7.50 9.96 14.27
CA ASP A 300 -7.61 8.96 15.31
C ASP A 300 -6.64 9.30 16.45
N THR A 301 -7.20 9.77 17.56
CA THR A 301 -6.46 10.17 18.77
C THR A 301 -6.30 9.02 19.76
N SER A 302 -6.54 7.78 19.33
CA SER A 302 -6.37 6.59 20.17
C SER A 302 -4.94 6.49 20.72
N PRO A 303 -4.76 6.12 22.00
CA PRO A 303 -3.52 6.35 22.76
C PRO A 303 -2.29 5.51 22.36
N SER A 304 -2.33 4.77 21.26
CA SER A 304 -1.13 4.11 20.72
C SER A 304 -0.36 5.07 19.82
N LYS A 305 0.52 5.88 20.44
CA LYS A 305 1.46 6.84 19.83
C LYS A 305 2.46 6.23 18.81
N SER A 306 1.94 5.56 17.79
CA SER A 306 2.70 4.77 16.82
C SER A 306 1.97 4.63 15.49
N SER A 307 0.94 5.46 15.25
CA SER A 307 0.19 5.40 14.00
C SER A 307 0.95 6.20 12.94
N LEU A 308 1.44 5.50 11.92
CA LEU A 308 2.13 6.10 10.78
C LEU A 308 1.19 6.95 9.89
N TRP A 309 -0.13 6.71 9.97
CA TRP A 309 -1.17 7.40 9.20
C TRP A 309 -2.46 7.59 10.01
N PRO A 310 -2.50 8.54 10.96
CA PRO A 310 -3.61 8.66 11.90
C PRO A 310 -4.86 9.37 11.34
N LEU A 311 -4.81 9.96 10.15
CA LEU A 311 -5.92 10.76 9.62
C LEU A 311 -6.84 9.93 8.75
N LEU A 312 -8.07 9.65 9.18
CA LEU A 312 -9.10 9.02 8.35
C LEU A 312 -9.81 10.06 7.47
N ASP A 313 -9.84 9.85 6.16
CA ASP A 313 -10.76 10.53 5.25
C ASP A 313 -12.09 9.78 5.18
N THR A 314 -13.17 10.45 5.53
CA THR A 314 -14.53 9.88 5.60
C THR A 314 -15.31 10.00 4.29
N SER A 315 -14.69 10.54 3.23
CA SER A 315 -15.29 10.57 1.89
C SER A 315 -15.14 9.20 1.23
N GLY A 316 -16.17 8.69 0.57
CA GLY A 316 -16.05 7.52 -0.30
C GLY A 316 -15.38 7.83 -1.64
N ASP A 317 -15.25 6.80 -2.48
CA ASP A 317 -14.70 6.92 -3.83
C ASP A 317 -15.54 7.87 -4.70
N THR A 318 -14.87 8.67 -5.52
CA THR A 318 -15.52 9.63 -6.43
C THR A 318 -14.79 9.71 -7.77
N ALA A 319 -15.47 10.23 -8.79
CA ALA A 319 -14.82 10.53 -10.06
C ALA A 319 -13.68 11.56 -9.84
N PRO A 320 -12.54 11.43 -10.53
CA PRO A 320 -11.42 12.36 -10.38
C PRO A 320 -11.82 13.81 -10.65
N ASP A 321 -11.50 14.70 -9.70
CA ASP A 321 -11.69 16.13 -9.85
C ASP A 321 -10.51 16.91 -9.24
N SER A 322 -9.84 17.71 -10.07
CA SER A 322 -8.73 18.58 -9.66
C SER A 322 -9.09 19.62 -8.56
N ALA A 323 -10.37 19.91 -8.38
CA ALA A 323 -10.88 20.75 -7.30
C ALA A 323 -11.03 20.00 -5.96
N ASN A 324 -11.17 18.67 -5.99
CA ASN A 324 -11.33 17.85 -4.80
C ASN A 324 -9.97 17.58 -4.14
N THR A 325 -9.61 18.43 -3.18
CA THR A 325 -8.37 18.29 -2.41
C THR A 325 -8.63 18.03 -0.94
N LEU A 326 -7.62 17.45 -0.31
CA LEU A 326 -7.49 17.32 1.13
C LEU A 326 -6.41 18.26 1.63
N SER A 327 -6.55 18.73 2.86
CA SER A 327 -5.61 19.65 3.48
C SER A 327 -5.45 19.36 4.97
N PHE A 328 -4.24 19.53 5.47
CA PHE A 328 -3.94 19.56 6.90
C PHE A 328 -2.70 20.42 7.16
N THR A 329 -2.55 20.88 8.40
CA THR A 329 -1.33 21.48 8.94
C THR A 329 -0.73 20.55 9.99
N VAL A 330 0.58 20.29 9.92
CA VAL A 330 1.30 19.48 10.89
C VAL A 330 2.42 20.29 11.55
N ASN A 331 2.62 20.13 12.86
CA ASN A 331 3.82 20.63 13.53
C ASN A 331 4.95 19.60 13.45
N LEU A 332 5.82 19.76 12.45
CA LEU A 332 6.90 18.82 12.21
C LEU A 332 8.06 18.97 13.20
N SER A 333 8.33 20.17 13.71
CA SER A 333 9.36 20.37 14.74
C SER A 333 9.00 19.66 16.05
N ASP A 334 7.75 19.78 16.50
CA ASP A 334 7.29 19.07 17.70
C ASP A 334 7.30 17.54 17.47
N CYS A 335 6.84 17.10 16.29
CA CYS A 335 6.84 15.68 15.91
C CYS A 335 8.26 15.06 15.94
N ILE A 336 9.25 15.69 15.32
CA ILE A 336 10.63 15.15 15.33
C ILE A 336 11.25 15.22 16.72
N SER A 337 10.95 16.27 17.51
CA SER A 337 11.44 16.40 18.88
C SER A 337 10.88 15.32 19.80
N GLU A 338 9.59 14.97 19.69
CA GLU A 338 8.97 13.89 20.46
C GLU A 338 9.60 12.53 20.13
N ASN A 339 10.01 12.34 18.87
CA ASN A 339 10.68 11.13 18.39
C ASN A 339 12.21 11.18 18.55
N SER A 340 12.75 12.14 19.31
CA SER A 340 14.20 12.28 19.57
C SER A 340 15.08 12.43 18.33
N ALA A 341 14.51 12.93 17.22
CA ALA A 341 15.24 13.30 16.01
C ALA A 341 15.70 14.76 16.08
N SER A 342 16.85 15.07 15.45
CA SER A 342 17.43 16.42 15.44
C SER A 342 16.89 17.27 14.29
N SER A 343 17.16 18.57 14.28
CA SER A 343 16.91 19.38 13.09
C SER A 343 17.73 18.90 11.89
N GLY A 344 17.20 19.07 10.67
CA GLY A 344 17.83 18.55 9.47
C GLY A 344 16.91 18.43 8.26
N VAL A 345 17.46 17.88 7.17
CA VAL A 345 16.70 17.59 5.95
C VAL A 345 16.27 16.13 5.98
N TYR A 346 14.96 15.90 5.88
CA TYR A 346 14.33 14.59 5.96
C TYR A 346 13.59 14.25 4.67
N ALA A 347 13.58 12.96 4.32
CA ALA A 347 12.60 12.41 3.39
C ALA A 347 11.31 12.15 4.17
N VAL A 348 10.26 12.91 3.86
CA VAL A 348 8.95 12.81 4.48
C VAL A 348 7.99 12.21 3.47
N SER A 349 7.26 11.16 3.83
CA SER A 349 6.33 10.49 2.93
C SER A 349 4.89 10.86 3.26
N LEU A 350 4.22 11.59 2.37
CA LEU A 350 2.77 11.75 2.40
C LEU A 350 2.16 10.43 1.97
N THR A 351 1.62 9.70 2.94
CA THR A 351 1.11 8.34 2.73
C THR A 351 -0.40 8.34 2.73
N ALA A 352 -0.98 7.62 1.78
CA ALA A 352 -2.36 7.18 1.76
C ALA A 352 -2.37 5.66 1.95
N ALA A 353 -3.13 5.17 2.90
CA ALA A 353 -3.20 3.75 3.24
C ALA A 353 -4.66 3.30 3.33
N GLY A 354 -4.92 2.09 2.85
CA GLY A 354 -6.15 1.38 3.16
C GLY A 354 -6.22 0.97 4.62
N VAL A 355 -7.23 0.17 4.94
CA VAL A 355 -7.32 -0.50 6.24
C VAL A 355 -6.15 -1.45 6.44
N LYS A 356 -5.83 -1.69 7.71
CA LYS A 356 -4.71 -2.55 8.08
C LYS A 356 -5.15 -4.00 8.04
N PHE A 357 -4.44 -4.81 7.25
CA PHE A 357 -4.52 -6.26 7.29
C PHE A 357 -3.45 -6.83 8.23
N ARG A 358 -3.52 -8.13 8.46
CA ARG A 358 -2.48 -8.88 9.16
C ARG A 358 -1.17 -8.79 8.36
N GLY A 359 -0.24 -7.96 8.85
CA GLY A 359 1.11 -7.81 8.28
C GLY A 359 1.37 -6.51 7.52
N GLY A 360 0.33 -5.74 7.17
CA GLY A 360 0.50 -4.50 6.43
C GLY A 360 -0.81 -3.91 5.93
N ALA A 361 -0.74 -2.97 5.00
CA ALA A 361 -1.89 -2.34 4.36
C ALA A 361 -1.53 -2.03 2.91
N ASN A 362 -2.54 -1.96 2.04
CA ASN A 362 -2.33 -1.33 0.74
C ASN A 362 -1.94 0.12 1.01
N ARG A 363 -0.85 0.60 0.41
CA ARG A 363 -0.41 1.99 0.61
C ARG A 363 0.24 2.58 -0.62
N ALA A 364 0.00 3.87 -0.83
CA ALA A 364 0.68 4.68 -1.81
C ALA A 364 1.24 5.93 -1.13
N ALA A 365 2.46 6.32 -1.45
CA ALA A 365 3.07 7.48 -0.84
C ALA A 365 3.89 8.31 -1.83
N GLN A 366 3.80 9.63 -1.66
CA GLN A 366 4.70 10.58 -2.29
C GLN A 366 5.78 11.00 -1.30
N THR A 367 7.04 10.81 -1.67
CA THR A 367 8.17 11.32 -0.91
C THR A 367 8.45 12.78 -1.27
N ILE A 368 8.48 13.62 -0.24
CA ILE A 368 8.85 15.04 -0.29
C ILE A 368 10.05 15.29 0.63
N TYR A 369 10.99 16.14 0.22
CA TYR A 369 12.13 16.52 1.05
C TYR A 369 11.85 17.79 1.83
N VAL A 370 12.08 17.77 3.14
CA VAL A 370 11.71 18.85 4.05
C VAL A 370 12.86 19.17 5.00
N SER A 371 13.23 20.44 5.11
CA SER A 371 14.18 20.94 6.10
C SER A 371 13.41 21.40 7.33
N ILE A 372 13.54 20.64 8.42
CA ILE A 372 12.82 20.83 9.67
C ILE A 372 13.79 21.49 10.69
N PRO A 373 13.42 22.64 11.30
CA PRO A 373 14.31 23.43 12.16
C PRO A 373 14.51 22.87 13.56
#